data_AF-A0A7V6J0P7-F1
#
_entry.id   AF-A0A7V6J0P7-F1
#
_cell.length_a   1.000
_cell.length_b   1.000
_cell.length_c   1.000
_cell.angle_alpha   90.00
_cell.angle_beta   90.00
_cell.angle_gamma   90.00
#
_symmetry.space_group_name_H-M   'P 1'
#
loop_
_entity.id
_entity.type
_entity.pdbx_description
1 polymer ?
#
loop_
_entity_poly.entity_id
_entity_poly.type
_entity_poly.pdbx_seq_one_letter_code
_entity_poly.pdbx_strand_id
1 'polypeptide(L)'
;MKYLIMCEGTVEKAFIDLIIEKGLFKIKTEDIINESAFHSRQIDGDVLFYINALSSQERLTILRIGDTLNDKLRIPRDLRKIKHIEIRKYCTKPEMEYLVIINEDLVNEFNKVKSEVRPKSFVRGRIKLGRQRWRSNPETIIKYFSGVDIKGLLKKYKRMKKGSHPPDELFLYDLLN
;
A
#
# COMPACT_ATOMS: atom_id res chain seq x y z
N MET A 1 -15.47 -7.95 12.64
CA MET A 1 -14.48 -8.43 11.65
C MET A 1 -13.29 -7.53 11.82
N LYS A 2 -12.08 -8.05 11.99
CA LYS A 2 -10.87 -7.23 12.11
C LYS A 2 -10.01 -7.34 10.87
N TYR A 3 -9.25 -6.28 10.60
CA TYR A 3 -8.38 -6.16 9.44
C TYR A 3 -6.95 -5.93 9.89
N LEU A 4 -6.04 -6.78 9.40
CA LEU A 4 -4.61 -6.59 9.55
C LEU A 4 -4.05 -6.05 8.24
N ILE A 5 -3.36 -4.91 8.30
CA ILE A 5 -2.72 -4.32 7.12
C ILE A 5 -1.20 -4.50 7.23
N MET A 6 -0.61 -5.17 6.25
CA MET A 6 0.82 -5.48 6.20
C MET A 6 1.42 -4.93 4.92
N CYS A 7 2.32 -3.96 5.05
CA CYS A 7 3.02 -3.33 3.95
C CYS A 7 4.43 -3.90 3.80
N GLU A 8 4.85 -4.12 2.55
CA GLU A 8 6.18 -4.64 2.21
C GLU A 8 7.31 -3.67 2.54
N GLY A 9 7.06 -2.36 2.42
CA GLY A 9 8.01 -1.30 2.66
C GLY A 9 7.44 -0.15 3.50
N THR A 10 8.33 0.71 3.98
CA THR A 10 7.98 1.86 4.83
C THR A 10 7.25 2.97 4.06
N VAL A 11 7.50 3.09 2.76
CA VAL A 11 6.83 4.03 1.85
C VAL A 11 5.36 3.64 1.67
N GLU A 12 5.09 2.36 1.42
CA GLU A 12 3.74 1.82 1.32
C GLU A 12 2.99 2.01 2.64
N LYS A 13 3.63 1.67 3.77
CA LYS A 13 3.05 1.90 5.10
C LYS A 13 2.61 3.37 5.27
N ALA A 14 3.52 4.31 5.00
CA ALA A 14 3.24 5.75 5.15
C ALA A 14 2.10 6.23 4.25
N PHE A 15 2.01 5.71 3.02
CA PHE A 15 0.93 6.04 2.11
C PHE A 15 -0.43 5.48 2.59
N ILE A 16 -0.44 4.25 3.10
CA ILE A 16 -1.67 3.63 3.62
C ILE A 16 -2.13 4.30 4.91
N ASP A 17 -1.22 4.62 5.82
CA ASP A 17 -1.54 5.38 7.04
C ASP A 17 -2.17 6.74 6.68
N LEU A 18 -1.62 7.44 5.68
CA LEU A 18 -2.20 8.70 5.18
C LEU A 18 -3.61 8.51 4.61
N ILE A 19 -3.88 7.41 3.90
CA ILE A 19 -5.22 7.09 3.37
C ILE A 19 -6.21 6.83 4.52
N ILE A 20 -5.78 6.13 5.56
CA ILE A 20 -6.58 5.85 6.77
C ILE A 20 -6.88 7.17 7.50
N GLU A 21 -5.87 7.99 7.74
CA GLU A 21 -5.98 9.30 8.41
C GLU A 21 -6.95 10.23 7.68
N LYS A 22 -6.91 10.24 6.35
CA LYS A 22 -7.82 11.03 5.50
C LYS A 22 -9.26 10.47 5.42
N GLY A 23 -9.56 9.35 6.08
CA GLY A 23 -10.89 8.71 6.02
C GLY A 23 -11.26 8.18 4.63
N LEU A 24 -10.28 7.95 3.76
CA LEU A 24 -10.51 7.48 2.39
C LEU A 24 -10.67 5.95 2.33
N PHE A 25 -10.27 5.25 3.39
CA PHE A 25 -10.27 3.79 3.45
C PHE A 25 -11.68 3.23 3.66
N LYS A 26 -12.04 2.16 2.92
CA LYS A 26 -13.37 1.50 3.03
C LYS A 26 -13.63 0.89 4.41
N ILE A 27 -12.57 0.43 5.03
CA ILE A 27 -12.63 -0.21 6.34
C ILE A 27 -12.57 0.90 7.39
N LYS A 28 -13.46 0.83 8.38
CA LYS A 28 -13.45 1.76 9.51
C LYS A 28 -12.15 1.61 10.28
N THR A 29 -11.55 2.72 10.71
CA THR A 29 -10.28 2.73 11.45
C THR A 29 -10.31 1.83 12.69
N GLU A 30 -11.42 1.82 13.45
CA GLU A 30 -11.64 0.97 14.63
C GLU A 30 -11.61 -0.55 14.33
N ASP A 31 -11.86 -0.94 13.08
CA ASP A 31 -11.79 -2.33 12.63
C ASP A 31 -10.38 -2.73 12.15
N ILE A 32 -9.46 -1.77 12.01
CA ILE A 32 -8.06 -2.00 11.66
C ILE A 32 -7.27 -2.28 12.94
N ILE A 33 -6.54 -3.39 12.97
CA ILE A 33 -5.64 -3.72 14.08
C ILE A 33 -4.58 -2.63 14.20
N ASN A 34 -4.38 -2.10 15.42
CA ASN A 34 -3.47 -0.99 15.69
C ASN A 34 -3.84 0.32 14.97
N GLU A 35 -5.06 0.41 14.41
CA GLU A 35 -5.58 1.59 13.70
C GLU A 35 -4.67 2.13 12.59
N SER A 36 -3.71 1.32 12.13
CA SER A 36 -2.62 1.69 11.22
C SER A 36 -2.04 0.45 10.54
N ALA A 37 -1.24 0.68 9.50
CA ALA A 37 -0.54 -0.39 8.82
C ALA A 37 0.75 -0.80 9.54
N PHE A 38 1.10 -2.09 9.47
CA PHE A 38 2.40 -2.60 9.87
C PHE A 38 3.37 -2.63 8.69
N HIS A 39 4.63 -2.30 8.92
CA HIS A 39 5.71 -2.67 8.00
C HIS A 39 6.23 -4.06 8.38
N SER A 40 5.62 -5.10 7.80
CA SER A 40 6.08 -6.47 7.99
C SER A 40 5.64 -7.36 6.83
N ARG A 41 6.47 -8.35 6.49
CA ARG A 41 6.21 -9.34 5.45
C ARG A 41 5.62 -10.64 6.01
N GLN A 42 5.79 -10.89 7.31
CA GLN A 42 5.40 -12.10 8.03
C GLN A 42 4.67 -11.74 9.33
N ILE A 43 3.97 -12.71 9.92
CA ILE A 43 3.28 -12.49 11.20
C ILE A 43 4.25 -12.86 12.32
N ASP A 44 4.99 -11.86 12.79
CA ASP A 44 5.99 -11.97 13.86
C ASP A 44 6.01 -10.68 14.71
N GLY A 45 6.76 -10.71 15.81
CA GLY A 45 6.95 -9.57 16.71
C GLY A 45 5.64 -8.89 17.12
N ASP A 46 5.58 -7.57 16.89
CA ASP A 46 4.42 -6.73 17.21
C ASP A 46 3.14 -7.20 16.51
N VAL A 47 3.23 -7.65 15.24
CA VAL A 47 2.06 -8.13 14.50
C VAL A 47 1.44 -9.33 15.20
N LEU A 48 2.27 -10.26 15.68
CA LEU A 48 1.81 -11.42 16.42
C LEU A 48 1.21 -11.03 17.79
N PHE A 49 1.81 -10.06 18.48
CA PHE A 49 1.29 -9.53 19.74
C PHE A 49 -0.15 -9.01 19.59
N TYR A 50 -0.39 -8.13 18.61
CA TYR A 50 -1.73 -7.58 18.37
C TYR A 50 -2.76 -8.63 17.94
N ILE A 51 -2.36 -9.59 17.11
CA ILE A 51 -3.26 -10.67 16.70
C ILE A 51 -3.60 -11.58 17.87
N ASN A 52 -2.65 -11.84 18.77
CA ASN A 52 -2.89 -12.69 19.93
C ASN A 52 -3.88 -12.08 20.92
N ALA A 53 -4.01 -10.75 20.95
CA ALA A 53 -5.02 -10.04 21.73
C ALA A 53 -6.45 -10.18 21.18
N LEU A 54 -6.64 -10.68 19.95
CA LEU A 54 -7.97 -10.88 19.37
C LEU A 54 -8.71 -12.08 19.99
N SER A 55 -10.04 -11.98 20.06
CA SER A 55 -10.91 -13.08 20.47
C SER A 55 -10.98 -14.18 19.40
N SER A 56 -11.09 -15.45 19.82
CA SER A 56 -11.19 -16.62 18.94
C SER A 56 -12.45 -16.64 18.07
N GLN A 57 -13.50 -15.91 18.46
CA GLN A 57 -14.74 -15.79 17.70
C GLN A 57 -14.62 -14.80 16.53
N GLU A 58 -13.53 -14.03 16.46
CA GLU A 58 -13.36 -13.03 15.42
C GLU A 58 -13.04 -13.65 14.05
N ARG A 59 -13.40 -12.90 13.01
CA ARG A 59 -12.96 -13.12 11.63
C ARG A 59 -11.87 -12.12 11.33
N LEU A 60 -10.80 -12.56 10.67
CA LEU A 60 -9.64 -11.76 10.32
C LEU A 60 -9.47 -11.69 8.80
N THR A 61 -9.29 -10.49 8.26
CA THR A 61 -8.83 -10.29 6.88
C THR A 61 -7.44 -9.66 6.90
N ILE A 62 -6.47 -10.31 6.26
CA ILE A 62 -5.10 -9.82 6.12
C ILE A 62 -4.95 -9.17 4.75
N LEU A 63 -4.69 -7.87 4.73
CA LEU A 63 -4.41 -7.10 3.52
C LEU A 63 -2.90 -6.98 3.39
N ARG A 64 -2.33 -7.67 2.41
CA ARG A 64 -0.90 -7.57 2.07
C ARG A 64 -0.74 -6.56 0.96
N ILE A 65 0.12 -5.56 1.17
CA ILE A 65 0.31 -4.43 0.28
C ILE A 65 1.79 -4.32 -0.10
N GLY A 66 2.10 -4.37 -1.39
CA GLY A 66 3.49 -4.33 -1.83
C GLY A 66 3.66 -4.49 -3.33
N ASP A 67 4.91 -4.34 -3.75
CA ASP A 67 5.28 -4.40 -5.16
C ASP A 67 5.51 -5.85 -5.59
N THR A 68 6.22 -6.64 -4.79
CA THR A 68 6.65 -7.97 -5.23
C THR A 68 5.82 -9.10 -4.62
N LEU A 69 5.25 -8.96 -3.41
CA LEU A 69 4.31 -9.88 -2.71
C LEU A 69 4.48 -11.41 -2.94
N ASN A 70 5.67 -11.87 -3.33
CA ASN A 70 5.95 -13.25 -3.73
C ASN A 70 6.17 -14.17 -2.52
N ASP A 71 6.48 -13.60 -1.37
CA ASP A 71 6.70 -14.35 -0.15
C ASP A 71 5.40 -15.00 0.32
N LYS A 72 5.40 -16.33 0.49
CA LYS A 72 4.27 -17.02 1.12
C LYS A 72 4.12 -16.53 2.57
N LEU A 73 2.94 -16.03 2.91
CA LEU A 73 2.63 -15.66 4.30
C LEU A 73 2.53 -16.93 5.14
N ARG A 74 3.37 -17.04 6.16
CA ARG A 74 3.25 -18.11 7.16
C ARG A 74 2.16 -17.71 8.14
N ILE A 75 1.23 -18.63 8.42
CA ILE A 75 0.21 -18.45 9.46
C ILE A 75 0.69 -19.20 10.71
N PRO A 76 1.12 -18.48 11.77
CA PRO A 76 1.50 -19.09 13.05
C PRO A 76 0.39 -19.99 13.62
N ARG A 77 0.78 -20.96 14.44
CA ARG A 77 -0.19 -21.90 15.07
C ARG A 77 -1.23 -21.19 15.92
N ASP A 78 -0.83 -20.13 16.61
CA ASP A 78 -1.68 -19.35 17.51
C ASP A 78 -2.86 -18.72 16.77
N LEU A 79 -2.72 -18.43 15.47
CA LEU A 79 -3.80 -17.90 14.64
C LEU A 79 -4.85 -18.95 14.26
N ARG A 80 -4.60 -20.25 14.47
CA ARG A 80 -5.61 -21.30 14.22
C ARG A 80 -6.83 -21.17 15.13
N LYS A 81 -6.73 -20.41 16.23
CA LYS A 81 -7.88 -20.08 17.10
C LYS A 81 -8.90 -19.18 16.42
N ILE A 82 -8.50 -18.47 15.37
CA ILE A 82 -9.36 -17.53 14.62
C ILE A 82 -10.23 -18.34 13.66
N LYS A 83 -11.56 -18.16 13.77
CA LYS A 83 -12.55 -18.94 13.03
C LYS A 83 -12.39 -18.86 11.51
N HIS A 84 -11.96 -17.71 10.99
CA HIS A 84 -11.77 -17.50 9.56
C HIS A 84 -10.69 -16.46 9.29
N ILE A 85 -9.73 -16.82 8.43
CA ILE A 85 -8.66 -15.94 7.96
C ILE A 85 -8.75 -15.85 6.44
N GLU A 86 -8.98 -14.64 5.95
CA GLU A 86 -8.90 -14.31 4.52
C GLU A 86 -7.61 -13.53 4.25
N ILE A 87 -6.94 -13.79 3.13
CA ILE A 87 -5.74 -13.06 2.71
C ILE A 87 -6.02 -12.41 1.35
N ARG A 88 -5.84 -11.10 1.28
CA ARG A 88 -5.96 -10.32 0.03
C ARG A 88 -4.64 -9.63 -0.26
N LYS A 89 -4.25 -9.61 -1.54
CA LYS A 89 -3.05 -8.94 -2.02
C LYS A 89 -3.42 -7.67 -2.78
N TYR A 90 -2.74 -6.57 -2.51
CA TYR A 90 -2.88 -5.31 -3.21
C TYR A 90 -1.53 -4.87 -3.75
N CYS A 91 -1.47 -4.68 -5.05
CA CYS A 91 -0.23 -4.47 -5.76
C CYS A 91 0.10 -2.99 -5.88
N THR A 92 1.36 -2.64 -5.65
CA THR A 92 1.90 -1.28 -5.84
C THR A 92 2.82 -1.14 -7.05
N LYS A 93 2.87 -2.17 -7.93
CA LYS A 93 3.64 -2.15 -9.18
C LYS A 93 3.33 -0.90 -10.02
N PRO A 94 4.29 -0.36 -10.78
CA PRO A 94 5.70 -0.74 -10.80
C PRO A 94 6.47 -0.24 -9.58
N GLU A 95 6.17 0.96 -9.06
CA GLU A 95 6.68 1.54 -7.81
C GLU A 95 5.69 2.63 -7.37
N MET A 96 5.65 2.99 -6.08
CA MET A 96 4.81 4.10 -5.58
C MET A 96 5.06 5.42 -6.32
N GLU A 97 6.30 5.70 -6.72
CA GLU A 97 6.67 6.87 -7.53
C GLU A 97 5.98 6.93 -8.89
N TYR A 98 5.45 5.83 -9.40
CA TYR A 98 4.65 5.88 -10.63
C TYR A 98 3.34 6.66 -10.45
N LEU A 99 2.78 6.69 -9.24
CA LEU A 99 1.64 7.56 -8.92
C LEU A 99 2.02 9.04 -9.00
N VAL A 100 3.25 9.40 -8.59
CA VAL A 100 3.79 10.76 -8.76
C VAL A 100 3.90 11.11 -10.24
N ILE A 101 4.43 10.20 -11.08
CA ILE A 101 4.52 10.40 -12.53
C ILE A 101 3.14 10.66 -13.15
N ILE A 102 2.10 9.94 -12.69
CA ILE A 102 0.72 10.13 -13.18
C ILE A 102 0.14 11.46 -12.71
N ASN A 103 0.41 11.86 -11.46
CA ASN A 103 -0.12 13.09 -10.87
C ASN A 103 0.53 14.35 -11.47
N GLU A 104 1.82 14.28 -11.82
CA GLU A 104 2.58 15.35 -12.47
C GLU A 104 2.41 15.36 -14.00
N ASP A 105 1.54 14.53 -14.56
CA ASP A 105 1.31 14.36 -16.00
C ASP A 105 2.59 14.04 -16.83
N LEU A 106 3.57 13.39 -16.22
CA LEU A 106 4.86 13.02 -16.82
C LEU A 106 4.87 11.65 -17.50
N VAL A 107 3.71 10.99 -17.65
CA VAL A 107 3.59 9.63 -18.19
C VAL A 107 4.21 9.50 -19.58
N ASN A 108 3.99 10.48 -20.46
CA ASN A 108 4.51 10.46 -21.82
C ASN A 108 6.04 10.57 -21.86
N GLU A 109 6.61 11.40 -20.98
CA GLU A 109 8.06 11.53 -20.85
C GLU A 109 8.69 10.26 -20.28
N PHE A 110 8.09 9.70 -19.24
CA PHE A 110 8.55 8.46 -18.65
C PHE A 110 8.50 7.30 -19.67
N ASN A 111 7.43 7.22 -20.47
CA ASN A 111 7.28 6.18 -21.49
C ASN A 111 8.42 6.15 -22.53
N LYS A 112 9.10 7.28 -22.77
CA LYS A 112 10.25 7.36 -23.69
C LYS A 112 11.51 6.71 -23.11
N VAL A 113 11.60 6.56 -21.79
CA VAL A 113 12.80 6.09 -21.09
C VAL A 113 12.55 4.88 -20.18
N LYS A 114 11.31 4.37 -20.13
CA LYS A 114 10.88 3.32 -19.18
C LYS A 114 11.60 1.98 -19.31
N SER A 115 12.24 1.71 -20.44
CA SER A 115 13.07 0.52 -20.66
C SER A 115 14.41 0.58 -19.91
N GLU A 116 14.87 1.79 -19.60
CA GLU A 116 16.20 2.05 -19.04
C GLU A 116 16.10 2.66 -17.63
N VAL A 117 15.02 3.38 -17.33
CA VAL A 117 14.87 4.17 -16.11
C VAL A 117 13.68 3.69 -15.29
N ARG A 118 13.92 3.35 -14.02
CA ARG A 118 12.87 3.02 -13.05
C ARG A 118 12.09 4.27 -12.62
N PRO A 119 10.78 4.15 -12.28
CA PRO A 119 9.96 5.28 -11.81
C PRO A 119 10.64 6.13 -10.72
N LYS A 120 11.22 5.49 -9.70
CA LYS A 120 11.95 6.14 -8.59
C LYS A 120 13.10 7.01 -9.06
N SER A 121 13.91 6.52 -9.99
CA SER A 121 15.04 7.28 -10.57
C SER A 121 14.53 8.44 -11.41
N PHE A 122 13.47 8.22 -12.20
CA PHE A 122 12.85 9.26 -13.02
C PHE A 122 12.32 10.41 -12.15
N VAL A 123 11.53 10.11 -11.11
CA VAL A 123 10.97 11.11 -10.19
C VAL A 123 12.07 11.86 -9.45
N ARG A 124 13.13 11.17 -8.99
CA ARG A 124 14.29 11.82 -8.32
C ARG A 124 14.98 12.88 -9.18
N GLY A 125 15.02 12.67 -10.50
CA GLY A 125 15.63 13.62 -11.44
C GLY A 125 14.73 14.81 -11.79
N ARG A 126 13.40 14.68 -11.65
CA ARG A 126 12.43 15.67 -12.14
C ARG A 126 11.71 16.44 -11.04
N ILE A 127 11.40 15.79 -9.92
CA ILE A 127 10.53 16.36 -8.88
C ILE A 127 11.34 16.92 -7.71
N LYS A 128 10.91 18.08 -7.23
CA LYS A 128 11.44 18.74 -6.02
C LYS A 128 10.31 19.07 -5.06
N LEU A 129 10.53 18.82 -3.77
CA LEU A 129 9.65 19.28 -2.70
C LEU A 129 10.29 20.49 -2.01
N GLY A 130 9.93 21.68 -2.48
CA GLY A 130 10.63 22.92 -2.12
C GLY A 130 12.04 22.93 -2.70
N ARG A 131 13.06 23.09 -1.84
CA ARG A 131 14.48 23.12 -2.28
C ARG A 131 15.11 21.74 -2.44
N GLN A 132 14.46 20.68 -1.94
CA GLN A 132 15.03 19.34 -1.94
C GLN A 132 14.51 18.51 -3.12
N ARG A 133 15.38 17.73 -3.76
CA ARG A 133 14.98 16.71 -4.74
C ARG A 133 14.21 15.58 -4.05
N TRP A 134 13.32 14.94 -4.80
CA TRP A 134 12.56 13.79 -4.31
C TRP A 134 13.45 12.72 -3.66
N ARG A 135 12.98 12.16 -2.55
CA ARG A 135 13.55 11.00 -1.87
C ARG A 135 12.45 9.98 -1.62
N SER A 136 12.69 8.72 -1.94
CA SER A 136 11.73 7.64 -1.66
C SER A 136 11.75 7.28 -0.18
N ASN A 137 11.09 8.09 0.65
CA ASN A 137 10.98 7.89 2.09
C ASN A 137 9.58 8.30 2.60
N PRO A 138 9.18 7.83 3.80
CA PRO A 138 7.87 8.14 4.39
C PRO A 138 7.52 9.63 4.42
N GLU A 139 8.44 10.48 4.84
CA GLU A 139 8.22 11.93 4.96
C GLU A 139 7.87 12.58 3.61
N THR A 140 8.58 12.20 2.55
CA THR A 140 8.33 12.72 1.19
C THR A 140 6.97 12.28 0.69
N ILE A 141 6.60 11.01 0.93
CA ILE A 141 5.29 10.46 0.57
C ILE A 141 4.17 11.22 1.27
N ILE A 142 4.24 11.35 2.60
CA ILE A 142 3.24 12.07 3.39
C ILE A 142 3.14 13.51 2.90
N LYS A 143 4.27 14.20 2.77
CA LYS A 143 4.32 15.61 2.35
C LYS A 143 3.70 15.82 0.97
N TYR A 144 4.02 14.96 0.01
CA TYR A 144 3.52 15.09 -1.36
C TYR A 144 2.04 14.75 -1.45
N PHE A 145 1.63 13.58 -0.97
CA PHE A 145 0.26 13.09 -1.14
C PHE A 145 -0.77 13.76 -0.21
N SER A 146 -0.33 14.49 0.81
CA SER A 146 -1.23 15.28 1.67
C SER A 146 -2.09 16.28 0.89
N GLY A 147 -1.56 16.85 -0.20
CA GLY A 147 -2.25 17.81 -1.06
C GLY A 147 -2.87 17.23 -2.34
N VAL A 148 -2.84 15.91 -2.52
CA VAL A 148 -3.25 15.23 -3.76
C VAL A 148 -4.65 14.63 -3.60
N ASP A 149 -5.47 14.66 -4.67
CA ASP A 149 -6.67 13.82 -4.77
C ASP A 149 -6.27 12.35 -4.97
N ILE A 150 -6.00 11.66 -3.86
CA ILE A 150 -5.55 10.25 -3.85
C ILE A 150 -6.59 9.34 -4.51
N LYS A 151 -7.89 9.57 -4.27
CA LYS A 151 -8.96 8.72 -4.82
C LYS A 151 -9.02 8.87 -6.34
N GLY A 152 -9.00 10.09 -6.86
CA GLY A 152 -8.94 10.36 -8.29
C GLY A 152 -7.69 9.78 -8.94
N LEU A 153 -6.53 9.94 -8.29
CA LEU A 153 -5.25 9.42 -8.76
C LEU A 153 -5.23 7.88 -8.85
N LEU A 154 -5.64 7.18 -7.81
CA LEU A 154 -5.71 5.72 -7.81
C LEU A 154 -6.75 5.19 -8.81
N LYS A 155 -7.84 5.93 -9.04
CA LYS A 155 -8.81 5.63 -10.11
C LYS A 155 -8.18 5.75 -11.49
N LYS A 156 -7.43 6.84 -11.75
CA LYS A 156 -6.68 7.08 -13.00
C LYS A 156 -5.67 5.96 -13.23
N TYR A 157 -4.90 5.61 -12.21
CA TYR A 157 -3.93 4.52 -12.25
C TYR A 157 -4.59 3.16 -12.59
N LYS A 158 -5.65 2.77 -11.87
CA LYS A 158 -6.40 1.52 -12.14
C LYS A 158 -6.91 1.46 -13.57
N ARG A 159 -7.43 2.56 -14.11
CA ARG A 159 -7.89 2.64 -15.51
C ARG A 159 -6.76 2.42 -16.50
N MET A 160 -5.59 3.02 -16.26
CA MET A 160 -4.40 2.90 -17.12
C MET A 160 -3.76 1.51 -17.08
N LYS A 161 -3.90 0.80 -15.96
CA LYS A 161 -3.29 -0.51 -15.69
C LYS A 161 -4.29 -1.66 -15.73
N LYS A 162 -5.50 -1.42 -16.24
CA LYS A 162 -6.52 -2.47 -16.36
C LYS A 162 -5.98 -3.63 -17.19
N GLY A 163 -5.97 -4.83 -16.63
CA GLY A 163 -5.44 -6.04 -17.29
C GLY A 163 -3.94 -6.27 -17.16
N SER A 164 -3.18 -5.40 -16.47
CA SER A 164 -1.74 -5.61 -16.23
C SER A 164 -1.41 -6.27 -14.89
N HIS A 165 -2.40 -6.47 -14.02
CA HIS A 165 -2.21 -7.16 -12.74
C HIS A 165 -2.52 -8.65 -12.88
N PRO A 166 -1.76 -9.50 -12.17
CA PRO A 166 -2.13 -10.90 -11.98
C PRO A 166 -3.58 -11.02 -11.47
N PRO A 167 -4.32 -12.08 -11.84
CA PRO A 167 -5.71 -12.28 -11.41
C PRO A 167 -5.90 -12.33 -9.88
N ASP A 168 -4.84 -12.65 -9.13
CA ASP A 168 -4.87 -12.77 -7.67
C ASP A 168 -4.47 -11.48 -6.92
N GLU A 169 -4.21 -10.38 -7.65
CA GLU A 169 -3.84 -9.10 -7.08
C GLU A 169 -4.89 -8.01 -7.36
N LEU A 170 -5.26 -7.26 -6.32
CA LEU A 170 -6.17 -6.12 -6.40
C LEU A 170 -5.40 -4.80 -6.53
N PHE A 171 -6.10 -3.74 -6.94
CA PHE A 171 -5.55 -2.39 -6.96
C PHE A 171 -5.73 -1.71 -5.61
N LEU A 172 -4.82 -0.80 -5.23
CA LEU A 172 -5.02 0.06 -4.06
C LEU A 172 -6.36 0.83 -4.10
N TYR A 173 -6.83 1.21 -5.30
CA TYR A 173 -8.14 1.83 -5.48
C TYR A 173 -9.29 0.99 -4.89
N ASP A 174 -9.17 -0.33 -4.89
CA ASP A 174 -10.20 -1.23 -4.38
C ASP A 174 -10.36 -1.15 -2.85
N LEU A 175 -9.39 -0.55 -2.15
CA LEU A 175 -9.43 -0.24 -0.73
C LEU A 175 -10.16 1.07 -0.39
N LEU A 176 -10.51 1.91 -1.38
CA LEU A 176 -11.06 3.26 -1.12
C LEU A 176 -12.58 3.36 -1.26
N ASN A 177 -13.25 4.05 -0.32
CA ASN A 177 -14.69 4.37 -0.39
C ASN A 177 -15.05 5.06 -1.70
#